data_AF-A0A4R3G281-F1
#
_entry.id   AF-A0A4R3G281-F1
#
_cell.length_a   1.000
_cell.length_b   1.000
_cell.length_c   1.000
_cell.angle_alpha   90.00
_cell.angle_beta   90.00
_cell.angle_gamma   90.00
#
_symmetry.space_group_name_H-M   'P 1'
#
loop_
_entity.id
_entity.type
_entity.pdbx_description
1 polymer ?
#
loop_
_entity_poly.entity_id
_entity_poly.type
_entity_poly.pdbx_seq_one_letter_code
_entity_poly.pdbx_strand_id
1 'polypeptide(L)'
;MITEKDAQLLICDDLEGDHYENVQPAEITGDSRWSKFYEAVYRDKRDGTFWEISWSRGATEYQDQGVEDVAIQQVWPREVTRTIYVTSPE
;
A
#
# COMPACT_ATOMS: atom_id res chain seq x y z
N MET A 1 16.60 3.81 1.11
CA MET A 1 15.57 4.70 0.51
C MET A 1 14.97 3.96 -0.66
N ILE A 2 13.67 3.72 -0.61
CA ILE A 2 12.94 3.07 -1.70
C ILE A 2 12.87 4.01 -2.90
N THR A 3 13.07 3.47 -4.11
CA THR A 3 12.95 4.24 -5.35
C THR A 3 11.58 4.05 -5.98
N GLU A 4 11.17 4.95 -6.88
CA GLU A 4 9.91 4.83 -7.63
C GLU A 4 9.83 3.52 -8.44
N LYS A 5 10.97 3.07 -8.97
CA LYS A 5 11.07 1.79 -9.68
C LYS A 5 10.85 0.60 -8.76
N ASP A 6 11.45 0.62 -7.57
CA ASP A 6 11.24 -0.44 -6.57
C ASP A 6 9.78 -0.47 -6.12
N ALA A 7 9.17 0.70 -5.94
CA ALA A 7 7.76 0.82 -5.57
C ALA A 7 6.83 0.24 -6.65
N GLN A 8 7.06 0.54 -7.93
CA GLN A 8 6.27 -0.03 -9.02
C GLN A 8 6.39 -1.57 -9.08
N LEU A 9 7.59 -2.11 -8.90
CA LEU A 9 7.80 -3.56 -8.85
C LEU A 9 7.10 -4.20 -7.64
N LEU A 10 7.11 -3.54 -6.48
CA LEU A 10 6.39 -4.01 -5.28
C LEU A 10 4.87 -3.99 -5.47
N ILE A 11 4.32 -2.97 -6.15
CA ILE A 11 2.88 -2.89 -6.43
C ILE A 11 2.44 -3.99 -7.41
N CYS A 12 3.29 -4.35 -8.36
CA CYS A 12 3.02 -5.39 -9.35
C CYS A 12 3.36 -6.81 -8.88
N ASP A 13 3.89 -6.97 -7.66
CA ASP A 13 4.42 -8.24 -7.14
C ASP A 13 5.58 -8.82 -8.00
N ASP A 14 6.23 -7.96 -8.79
CA ASP A 14 7.32 -8.29 -9.73
C ASP A 14 8.71 -8.06 -9.10
N LEU A 15 8.78 -7.63 -7.84
CA LEU A 15 10.06 -7.41 -7.17
C LEU A 15 10.68 -8.74 -6.77
N GLU A 16 11.63 -9.22 -7.57
CA GLU A 16 12.48 -10.36 -7.22
C GLU A 16 13.47 -9.99 -6.09
N GLY A 17 13.07 -10.19 -4.83
CA GLY A 17 13.99 -10.04 -3.70
C GLY A 17 13.33 -10.03 -2.32
N ASP A 18 14.01 -10.61 -1.32
CA ASP A 18 13.53 -10.69 0.07
C ASP A 18 13.75 -9.39 0.88
N HIS A 19 14.17 -8.30 0.23
CA HIS A 19 14.58 -7.06 0.92
C HIS A 19 13.44 -6.28 1.55
N TYR A 20 12.21 -6.46 1.07
CA TYR A 20 11.04 -5.77 1.59
C TYR A 20 10.05 -6.78 2.16
N GLU A 21 9.49 -6.43 3.31
CA GLU A 21 8.40 -7.17 3.96
C GLU A 21 7.11 -6.37 3.80
N ASN A 22 6.05 -6.99 3.29
CA ASN A 22 4.74 -6.37 3.30
C ASN A 22 4.16 -6.43 4.72
N VAL A 23 4.07 -5.28 5.39
CA VAL A 23 3.59 -5.15 6.77
C VAL A 23 2.09 -4.87 6.78
N GLN A 24 1.63 -4.08 5.81
CA GLN A 24 0.23 -3.78 5.59
C GLN A 24 -0.06 -4.04 4.10
N PRO A 25 -0.91 -5.04 3.78
CA PRO A 25 -1.26 -5.34 2.41
C PRO A 25 -2.02 -4.19 1.78
N ALA A 26 -2.03 -4.15 0.45
CA ALA A 26 -2.75 -3.12 -0.30
C ALA A 26 -4.21 -3.04 0.13
N GLU A 27 -4.62 -1.88 0.62
CA GLU A 27 -6.01 -1.58 0.96
C GLU A 27 -6.53 -0.41 0.13
N ILE A 28 -7.84 -0.43 -0.15
CA ILE A 28 -8.51 0.68 -0.81
C ILE A 28 -8.79 1.75 0.24
N THR A 29 -8.17 2.91 0.11
CA THR A 29 -8.35 4.03 1.05
C THR A 29 -9.36 5.06 0.57
N GLY A 30 -9.73 4.99 -0.71
CA GLY A 30 -10.82 5.75 -1.26
C GLY A 30 -11.16 5.36 -2.69
N ASP A 31 -12.27 5.90 -3.17
CA ASP A 31 -12.68 5.80 -4.55
C ASP A 31 -13.21 7.14 -5.06
N SER A 32 -13.05 7.34 -6.35
CA SER A 32 -13.71 8.38 -7.11
C SER A 32 -14.48 7.75 -8.26
N ARG A 33 -15.21 8.57 -9.02
CA ARG A 33 -15.89 8.11 -10.23
C ARG A 33 -14.97 7.40 -11.22
N TRP A 34 -13.69 7.77 -11.25
CA TRP A 34 -12.75 7.36 -12.30
C TRP A 34 -11.59 6.51 -11.80
N SER A 35 -11.27 6.61 -10.52
CA SER A 35 -10.07 5.97 -9.94
C SER A 35 -10.36 5.38 -8.58
N LYS A 36 -9.72 4.25 -8.28
CA LYS A 36 -9.58 3.70 -6.94
C LYS A 36 -8.20 4.06 -6.40
N PHE A 37 -8.15 4.43 -5.13
CA PHE A 37 -6.91 4.78 -4.43
C PHE A 37 -6.52 3.65 -3.51
N TYR A 38 -5.23 3.31 -3.53
CA TYR A 38 -4.65 2.20 -2.82
C TYR A 38 -3.48 2.67 -1.98
N GLU A 39 -3.30 2.07 -0.82
CA GLU A 39 -2.15 2.27 0.06
C GLU A 39 -1.64 0.92 0.55
N ALA A 40 -0.33 0.79 0.67
CA ALA A 40 0.34 -0.37 1.27
C ALA A 40 1.58 0.09 2.05
N VAL A 41 1.91 -0.64 3.12
CA VAL A 41 3.11 -0.35 3.93
C VAL A 41 4.09 -1.51 3.84
N TYR A 42 5.32 -1.17 3.49
CA TYR A 42 6.45 -2.08 3.40
C TYR A 42 7.53 -1.72 4.41
N ARG A 43 8.19 -2.73 4.96
CA ARG A 43 9.39 -2.58 5.78
C ARG A 43 10.61 -2.96 4.98
N ASP A 44 11.60 -2.09 4.94
CA ASP A 44 12.92 -2.39 4.40
C ASP A 44 13.69 -3.25 5.42
N LYS A 45 13.97 -4.50 5.09
CA LYS A 45 14.70 -5.42 6.00
C LYS A 45 16.17 -5.04 6.17
N ARG A 46 16.74 -4.17 5.31
CA ARG A 46 18.16 -3.78 5.35
C ARG A 46 18.44 -2.80 6.49
N ASP A 47 17.53 -1.85 6.72
CA ASP A 47 17.69 -0.78 7.71
C ASP A 47 16.53 -0.67 8.71
N GLY A 48 15.45 -1.43 8.52
CA GLY A 48 14.30 -1.48 9.41
C GLY A 48 13.32 -0.31 9.27
N THR A 49 13.47 0.56 8.27
CA THR A 49 12.55 1.66 8.01
C THR A 49 11.25 1.19 7.36
N PHE A 50 10.18 1.95 7.57
CA PHE A 50 8.84 1.69 7.01
C PHE A 50 8.51 2.73 5.95
N TRP A 51 7.92 2.27 4.86
CA TRP A 51 7.57 3.08 3.70
C TRP A 51 6.13 2.78 3.30
N GLU A 52 5.34 3.83 3.22
CA GLU A 52 4.02 3.79 2.62
C GLU A 52 4.14 4.10 1.14
N ILE A 53 3.46 3.29 0.34
CA ILE A 53 3.35 3.45 -1.10
C ILE A 53 1.86 3.61 -1.39
N SER A 54 1.49 4.75 -1.97
CA SER A 54 0.13 5.03 -2.40
C SER A 54 0.07 5.13 -3.92
N TRP A 55 -0.95 4.57 -4.55
CA TRP A 55 -1.16 4.66 -5.99
C TRP A 55 -2.64 4.68 -6.32
N SER A 56 -2.96 4.98 -7.58
CA SER A 56 -4.30 4.86 -8.11
C SER A 56 -4.36 3.91 -9.30
N ARG A 57 -5.55 3.38 -9.56
CA ARG A 57 -5.89 2.67 -10.80
C ARG A 57 -7.27 3.08 -11.28
N GLY A 58 -7.50 2.97 -12.59
CA GLY A 58 -8.82 3.17 -13.17
C GLY A 58 -9.91 2.33 -12.50
N ALA A 59 -11.05 2.94 -12.20
CA ALA A 59 -12.14 2.27 -11.48
C ALA A 59 -12.86 1.19 -12.30
N THR A 60 -12.70 1.19 -13.63
CA THR A 60 -13.32 0.24 -14.57
C THR A 60 -12.28 -0.37 -15.50
N GLU A 61 -12.56 -1.56 -16.05
CA GLU A 61 -11.63 -2.30 -16.94
C GLU A 61 -11.21 -1.51 -18.20
N TYR A 62 -12.05 -0.59 -18.69
CA TYR A 62 -11.70 0.29 -19.83
C TYR A 62 -10.85 1.49 -19.44
N GLN A 63 -10.69 1.74 -18.14
CA GLN A 63 -9.99 2.89 -17.57
C GLN A 63 -8.74 2.47 -16.80
N ASP A 64 -8.61 1.19 -16.46
CA ASP A 64 -7.41 0.64 -15.83
C ASP A 64 -6.27 0.60 -16.85
N GLN A 65 -5.41 1.62 -16.81
CA GLN A 65 -4.17 1.68 -17.58
C GLN A 65 -2.96 1.16 -16.79
N GLY A 66 -3.21 0.51 -15.64
CA GLY A 66 -2.19 0.10 -14.70
C GLY A 66 -2.04 1.09 -13.55
N VAL A 67 -0.85 1.06 -12.93
CA VAL A 67 -0.52 1.86 -11.75
C VAL A 67 -0.28 3.31 -12.14
N GLU A 68 -1.00 4.22 -11.50
CA GLU A 68 -0.90 5.67 -11.71
C GLU A 68 -0.64 6.40 -10.38
N ASP A 69 -0.14 7.64 -10.46
CA ASP A 69 0.05 8.53 -9.31
C ASP A 69 0.79 7.92 -8.10
N VAL A 70 1.89 7.19 -8.37
CA VAL A 70 2.69 6.58 -7.30
C VAL A 70 3.31 7.67 -6.42
N ALA A 71 2.99 7.63 -5.14
CA ALA A 71 3.65 8.43 -4.12
C ALA A 71 4.27 7.53 -3.05
N ILE A 72 5.40 7.98 -2.52
CA ILE A 72 6.22 7.23 -1.58
C ILE A 72 6.55 8.15 -0.42
N GLN A 73 6.28 7.69 0.80
CA GLN A 73 6.68 8.42 1.99
C GLN A 73 7.16 7.48 3.09
N GLN A 74 8.14 7.93 3.86
CA GLN A 74 8.58 7.21 5.05
C GLN A 74 7.53 7.38 6.14
N VAL A 75 7.18 6.29 6.81
CA VAL A 75 6.18 6.26 7.88
C VAL A 75 6.75 5.62 9.15
N TRP A 76 6.03 5.81 10.26
CA TRP A 76 6.39 5.23 11.55
C TRP A 76 5.17 4.55 12.18
N PRO A 77 5.33 3.37 12.78
CA PRO A 77 4.23 2.68 13.41
C PRO A 77 3.73 3.48 14.61
N ARG A 78 2.41 3.59 14.72
CA ARG A 78 1.73 4.15 15.89
C ARG A 78 0.78 3.11 16.45
N GLU A 79 1.07 2.65 17.66
CA GLU A 79 0.19 1.72 18.36
C GLU A 79 -1.08 2.45 18.83
N VAL A 80 -2.25 1.87 18.51
CA VAL A 80 -3.55 2.40 18.91
C VAL A 80 -4.40 1.29 19.53
N THR A 81 -4.93 1.54 20.71
CA THR A 81 -5.94 0.66 21.34
C THR A 81 -7.32 1.08 20.88
N ARG A 82 -8.09 0.17 20.28
CA ARG A 82 -9.49 0.42 19.89
C ARG A 82 -10.43 -0.62 20.49
N THR A 83 -11.60 -0.17 20.93
CA THR A 83 -12.72 -1.04 21.29
C THR A 83 -13.54 -1.33 20.03
N ILE A 84 -13.68 -2.60 19.68
CA ILE A 84 -14.53 -3.05 18.57
C ILE A 84 -15.84 -3.57 19.16
N TYR A 85 -16.97 -3.03 18.73
CA TYR A 85 -18.29 -3.50 19.14
C TYR A 85 -18.82 -4.52 18.13
N VAL A 86 -19.26 -5.67 18.63
CA VAL A 86 -19.82 -6.77 17.84
C VAL A 86 -21.32 -6.91 18.10
N THR A 87 -22.06 -7.47 17.14
CA THR A 87 -23.53 -7.61 17.21
C THR A 87 -24.01 -8.74 18.11
N SER A 88 -23.12 -9.67 18.50
CA SER A 88 -23.39 -10.70 19.50
C SER A 88 -22.10 -11.03 20.25
N PRO A 89 -22.14 -11.23 21.58
CA PRO A 89 -21.06 -11.92 22.28
C PRO A 89 -21.06 -13.39 21.83
N GLU A 90 -19.93 -13.88 21.34
CA GLU A 90 -19.71 -15.33 21.07
C GLU A 90 -19.58 -16.12 22.38
#